data_AF-A0A517Y6B3-F1
#
_entry.id   AF-A0A517Y6B3-F1
#
_cell.length_a   1.000
_cell.length_b   1.000
_cell.length_c   1.000
_cell.angle_alpha   90.00
_cell.angle_beta   90.00
_cell.angle_gamma   90.00
#
_symmetry.space_group_name_H-M   'P 1'
#
loop_
_entity.id
_entity.type
_entity.pdbx_description
1 polymer ?
#
loop_
_entity_poly.entity_id
_entity_poly.type
_entity_poly.pdbx_seq_one_letter_code
_entity_poly.pdbx_strand_id
1 'polypeptide(L)'
;MPLKMHQDEMPQINLTPMVDIIFQLIIFFMVGSRFTEMDKKVDVSVPQVANAAQLPTAPTRYVVNVHRDGNITFNNQPVTLQSLTQELKTARQTKTDLNVVVRGDADGPLQNVAAVLTACRQAGVADVGISVRGGVKER
;
A
#
# COMPACT_ATOMS: atom_id res chain seq x y z
N MET A 1 59.77 -5.27 60.06
CA MET A 1 59.68 -5.39 58.59
C MET A 1 58.60 -4.42 58.13
N PRO A 2 58.87 -3.43 57.25
CA PRO A 2 57.83 -2.50 56.83
C PRO A 2 56.94 -3.14 55.75
N LEU A 3 55.63 -3.00 55.91
CA LEU A 3 54.60 -3.40 54.93
C LEU A 3 54.57 -2.37 53.79
N LYS A 4 54.81 -2.83 52.56
CA LYS A 4 54.60 -2.04 51.34
C LYS A 4 53.10 -2.04 51.02
N MET A 5 52.47 -0.88 51.14
CA MET A 5 51.12 -0.63 50.65
C MET A 5 51.16 -0.61 49.12
N HIS A 6 50.46 -1.54 48.46
CA HIS A 6 50.13 -1.36 47.05
C HIS A 6 49.11 -0.21 46.97
N GLN A 7 49.47 0.86 46.25
CA GLN A 7 48.49 1.84 45.84
C GLN A 7 47.59 1.15 44.80
N ASP A 8 46.32 0.93 45.12
CA ASP A 8 45.33 0.55 44.13
C ASP A 8 45.22 1.68 43.10
N GLU A 9 45.76 1.47 41.91
CA GLU A 9 45.53 2.34 40.76
C GLU A 9 44.03 2.31 40.42
N MET A 10 43.41 3.48 40.37
CA MET A 10 42.01 3.61 39.97
C MET A 10 41.83 3.00 38.57
N PRO A 11 40.88 2.05 38.38
CA PRO A 11 40.70 1.40 37.08
C PRO A 11 40.32 2.45 36.03
N GLN A 12 41.15 2.58 34.99
CA GLN A 12 40.88 3.44 33.85
C GLN A 12 39.82 2.77 32.96
N ILE A 13 38.71 3.47 32.72
CA ILE A 13 37.67 2.97 31.82
C ILE A 13 38.16 3.09 30.38
N ASN A 14 38.31 1.94 29.71
CA ASN A 14 38.62 1.90 28.28
C ASN A 14 37.38 2.31 27.47
N LEU A 15 37.45 3.47 26.81
CA LEU A 15 36.35 3.99 25.99
C LEU A 15 36.27 3.35 24.60
N THR A 16 37.38 2.78 24.10
CA THR A 16 37.47 2.12 22.79
C THR A 16 36.35 1.10 22.53
N PRO A 17 36.08 0.12 23.42
CA PRO A 17 34.98 -0.83 23.20
C PRO A 17 33.59 -0.19 23.29
N MET A 18 33.43 0.92 24.03
CA MET A 18 32.15 1.62 24.13
C MET A 18 31.78 2.36 22.84
N VAL A 19 32.78 3.01 22.22
CA VAL A 19 32.61 3.70 20.94
C VAL A 19 32.23 2.72 19.84
N ASP A 20 32.85 1.53 19.83
CA ASP A 20 32.58 0.49 18.84
C ASP A 20 31.11 0.00 18.90
N ILE A 21 30.58 -0.23 20.10
CA ILE A 21 29.17 -0.63 20.30
C ILE A 21 28.23 0.46 19.78
N ILE A 22 28.51 1.73 20.06
CA ILE A 22 27.68 2.85 19.58
C ILE A 22 27.70 2.93 18.05
N PHE A 23 28.88 2.77 17.43
CA PHE A 23 29.01 2.76 15.97
C PHE A 23 28.24 1.60 15.33
N GLN A 24 28.35 0.40 15.90
CA GLN A 24 27.63 -0.79 15.43
C GLN A 24 26.11 -0.60 15.50
N LEU A 25 25.60 0.04 16.56
CA LEU A 25 24.18 0.37 16.70
C LEU A 25 23.72 1.38 15.65
N ILE A 26 24.48 2.45 15.39
CA ILE A 26 24.14 3.46 14.37
C ILE A 26 24.06 2.83 12.99
N ILE A 27 25.03 1.99 12.62
CA ILE A 27 25.04 1.30 11.32
C ILE A 27 23.85 0.35 11.21
N PHE A 28 23.56 -0.42 12.27
CA PHE A 28 22.41 -1.32 12.30
C PHE A 28 21.08 -0.56 12.07
N PHE A 29 20.86 0.56 12.75
CA PHE A 29 19.66 1.37 12.55
C PHE A 29 19.61 2.04 11.17
N MET A 30 20.74 2.52 10.65
CA MET A 30 20.82 3.12 9.31
C MET A 30 20.44 2.11 8.23
N VAL A 31 20.97 0.89 8.30
CA VAL A 31 20.67 -0.19 7.35
C VAL A 31 19.24 -0.70 7.55
N GLY A 32 18.82 -0.93 8.79
CA GLY A 32 17.47 -1.41 9.13
C GLY A 32 16.37 -0.45 8.70
N SER A 33 16.59 0.86 8.78
CA SER A 33 15.61 1.87 8.35
C SER A 33 15.31 1.82 6.85
N ARG A 34 16.28 1.39 6.02
CA ARG A 34 16.07 1.23 4.57
C ARG A 34 15.10 0.09 4.23
N PHE A 35 15.04 -0.95 5.07
CA PHE A 35 14.09 -2.05 4.87
C PHE A 35 12.64 -1.60 5.10
N THR A 36 12.39 -0.72 6.08
CA THR A 36 11.04 -0.18 6.36
C THR A 36 10.49 0.70 5.22
N GLU A 37 11.36 1.32 4.42
CA GLU A 37 10.96 2.14 3.27
C GLU A 37 10.60 1.30 2.03
N MET A 38 11.15 0.08 1.90
CA MET A 38 10.91 -0.79 0.74
C MET A 38 9.56 -1.53 0.80
N ASP A 39 9.02 -1.82 1.98
CA ASP A 39 7.69 -2.44 2.13
C ASP A 39 6.52 -1.45 2.04
N LYS A 40 6.79 -0.13 2.06
CA LYS A 40 5.74 0.92 2.02
C LYS A 40 5.44 1.48 0.63
N LYS A 41 6.07 0.97 -0.43
CA LYS A 41 5.81 1.40 -1.82
C LYS A 41 4.69 0.59 -2.48
N VAL A 42 3.56 0.45 -1.81
CA VAL A 42 2.29 0.46 -2.54
C VAL A 42 1.74 1.86 -2.30
N ASP A 43 2.08 2.78 -3.19
CA ASP A 43 1.53 4.14 -3.23
C ASP A 43 0.05 4.03 -3.59
N VAL A 44 -0.76 3.60 -2.63
CA VAL A 44 -2.21 3.67 -2.72
C VAL A 44 -2.58 5.03 -2.15
N SER A 45 -2.49 6.05 -2.99
CA SER A 45 -3.23 7.29 -2.77
C SER A 45 -4.72 6.92 -2.84
N VAL A 46 -5.30 6.54 -1.70
CA VAL A 46 -6.75 6.40 -1.54
C VAL A 46 -7.25 7.81 -1.24
N PRO A 47 -7.80 8.55 -2.21
CA PRO A 47 -8.45 9.82 -1.89
C PRO A 47 -9.59 9.53 -0.92
N GLN A 48 -9.50 10.11 0.27
CA GLN A 48 -10.56 10.08 1.25
C GLN A 48 -11.80 10.72 0.60
N VAL A 49 -12.88 9.95 0.48
CA VAL A 49 -14.10 10.37 -0.22
C VAL A 49 -14.79 11.45 0.61
N ALA A 50 -14.40 12.71 0.39
CA ALA A 50 -15.14 13.87 0.84
C ALA A 50 -16.28 14.13 -0.17
N ASN A 51 -17.47 13.65 0.19
CA ASN A 51 -18.77 14.09 -0.30
C ASN A 51 -19.08 13.97 -1.80
N ALA A 52 -20.22 13.33 -2.07
CA ALA A 52 -20.91 13.35 -3.34
C ALA A 52 -21.35 14.78 -3.68
N ALA A 53 -20.47 15.56 -4.29
CA ALA A 53 -20.84 16.76 -5.02
C ALA A 53 -20.71 16.43 -6.51
N GLN A 54 -21.87 16.33 -7.16
CA GLN A 54 -22.00 16.26 -8.61
C GLN A 54 -21.17 17.36 -9.25
N LEU A 55 -20.21 17.03 -10.11
CA LEU A 55 -19.53 17.97 -10.99
C LEU A 55 -19.06 17.25 -12.28
N PRO A 56 -18.83 18.00 -13.36
CA PRO A 56 -19.53 17.93 -14.63
C PRO A 56 -18.97 16.82 -15.54
N THR A 57 -19.85 16.19 -16.33
CA THR A 57 -19.55 15.27 -17.46
C THR A 57 -18.17 14.62 -17.39
N ALA A 58 -18.00 13.68 -16.45
CA ALA A 58 -16.75 12.98 -16.28
C ALA A 58 -16.41 12.16 -17.55
N PRO A 59 -15.12 12.04 -17.93
CA PRO A 59 -14.72 11.06 -18.93
C PRO A 59 -15.28 9.69 -18.54
N THR A 60 -15.80 8.93 -19.50
CA THR A 60 -16.46 7.63 -19.27
C THR A 60 -15.59 6.76 -18.36
N ARG A 61 -15.91 6.73 -17.07
CA ARG A 61 -15.16 5.97 -16.06
C ARG A 61 -15.71 4.56 -16.04
N TYR A 62 -14.82 3.60 -16.21
CA TYR A 62 -15.16 2.19 -16.07
C TYR A 62 -15.23 1.85 -14.59
N VAL A 63 -16.35 1.29 -14.15
CA VAL A 63 -16.55 0.95 -12.74
C VAL A 63 -16.49 -0.56 -12.58
N VAL A 64 -15.59 -1.02 -11.70
CA VAL A 64 -15.52 -2.41 -11.26
C VAL A 64 -16.00 -2.45 -9.81
N ASN A 65 -17.10 -3.15 -9.52
CA ASN A 65 -17.50 -3.39 -8.14
C ASN A 65 -17.03 -4.77 -7.70
N VAL A 66 -16.55 -4.84 -6.46
CA VAL A 66 -16.13 -6.07 -5.80
C VAL A 66 -17.01 -6.26 -4.59
N HIS A 67 -17.86 -7.28 -4.66
CA HIS A 67 -18.82 -7.61 -3.62
C HIS A 67 -18.16 -8.46 -2.52
N ARG A 68 -18.78 -8.49 -1.34
CA ARG A 68 -18.29 -9.24 -0.17
C ARG A 68 -18.17 -10.75 -0.42
N ASP A 69 -19.04 -11.30 -1.25
CA ASP A 69 -19.03 -12.71 -1.69
C ASP A 69 -17.90 -13.02 -2.69
N GLY A 70 -17.15 -12.01 -3.15
CA GLY A 70 -16.11 -12.16 -4.16
C GLY A 70 -16.63 -12.06 -5.59
N ASN A 71 -17.92 -11.80 -5.79
CA ASN A 71 -18.45 -11.50 -7.12
C ASN A 71 -17.92 -10.15 -7.59
N ILE A 72 -17.54 -10.11 -8.87
CA ILE A 72 -17.03 -8.92 -9.53
C ILE A 72 -18.03 -8.50 -10.57
N THR A 73 -18.39 -7.22 -10.58
CA THR A 73 -19.24 -6.64 -11.63
C THR A 73 -18.52 -5.52 -12.34
N PHE A 74 -18.58 -5.54 -13.67
CA PHE A 74 -18.04 -4.49 -14.53
C PHE A 74 -19.20 -3.85 -15.29
N ASN A 75 -19.39 -2.53 -15.15
CA ASN A 75 -20.53 -1.83 -15.75
C ASN A 75 -21.89 -2.52 -15.48
N ASN A 76 -22.10 -2.99 -14.25
CA ASN A 76 -23.27 -3.74 -13.80
C ASN A 76 -23.47 -5.14 -14.42
N GLN A 77 -22.49 -5.66 -15.16
CA GLN A 77 -22.50 -7.05 -15.64
C GLN A 77 -21.57 -7.90 -14.76
N PRO A 78 -22.01 -9.09 -14.31
CA PRO A 78 -21.13 -10.01 -13.59
C PRO A 78 -20.04 -10.50 -14.53
N VAL A 79 -18.79 -10.36 -14.11
CA VAL A 79 -17.62 -10.77 -14.89
C VAL A 79 -16.66 -11.59 -14.03
N THR A 80 -15.94 -12.50 -14.66
CA THR A 80 -14.81 -13.17 -14.02
C THR A 80 -13.57 -12.29 -14.09
N LEU A 81 -12.59 -12.55 -13.23
CA LEU A 81 -11.34 -11.80 -13.18
C LEU A 81 -10.56 -11.87 -14.52
N GLN A 82 -10.65 -13.01 -15.20
CA GLN A 82 -10.06 -13.25 -16.53
C GLN A 82 -10.78 -12.45 -17.62
N SER A 83 -12.11 -12.49 -17.62
CA SER A 83 -12.95 -11.72 -18.55
C SER A 83 -12.76 -10.21 -18.36
N LEU A 84 -12.70 -9.75 -17.11
CA LEU A 84 -12.40 -8.36 -16.78
C LEU A 84 -11.08 -7.89 -17.40
N THR A 85 -10.02 -8.71 -17.29
CA THR A 85 -8.70 -8.36 -17.85
C THR A 85 -8.75 -8.24 -19.37
N GLN A 86 -9.49 -9.14 -20.05
CA GLN A 86 -9.67 -9.08 -21.49
C GLN A 86 -10.46 -7.84 -21.91
N GLU A 87 -11.58 -7.54 -21.24
CA GLU A 87 -12.40 -6.37 -21.53
C GLU A 87 -11.63 -5.06 -21.32
N LEU A 88 -10.86 -4.95 -20.23
CA LEU A 88 -10.02 -3.79 -19.97
C LEU A 88 -8.92 -3.62 -21.01
N LYS A 89 -8.33 -4.72 -21.50
CA LYS A 89 -7.35 -4.68 -22.61
C LYS A 89 -7.98 -4.19 -23.90
N THR A 90 -9.17 -4.68 -24.25
CA THR A 90 -9.90 -4.24 -25.44
C THR A 90 -10.30 -2.77 -25.32
N ALA A 91 -10.84 -2.36 -24.17
CA ALA A 91 -11.23 -0.97 -23.92
C ALA A 91 -10.03 -0.02 -24.01
N ARG A 92 -8.85 -0.46 -23.57
CA ARG A 92 -7.59 0.29 -23.71
C ARG A 92 -7.15 0.45 -25.17
N GLN A 93 -7.37 -0.54 -26.04
CA GLN A 93 -7.08 -0.40 -27.47
C GLN A 93 -7.95 0.67 -28.12
N THR A 94 -9.18 0.87 -27.62
CA THR A 94 -10.10 1.91 -28.10
C THR A 94 -9.85 3.28 -27.47
N LYS A 95 -9.40 3.32 -26.20
CA LYS A 95 -9.09 4.55 -25.46
C LYS A 95 -7.77 4.42 -24.71
N THR A 96 -6.79 5.24 -25.10
CA THR A 96 -5.47 5.30 -24.46
C THR A 96 -5.54 5.77 -23.00
N ASP A 97 -6.44 6.71 -22.69
CA ASP A 97 -6.68 7.22 -21.34
C ASP A 97 -7.89 6.52 -20.68
N LEU A 98 -7.67 5.27 -20.28
CA LEU A 98 -8.67 4.49 -19.54
C LEU A 98 -8.58 4.81 -18.04
N ASN A 99 -9.60 5.47 -17.50
CA ASN A 99 -9.73 5.68 -16.05
C ASN A 99 -10.69 4.63 -15.47
N VAL A 100 -10.19 3.79 -14.57
CA VAL A 100 -10.94 2.70 -13.94
C VAL A 100 -11.10 2.97 -12.46
N VAL A 101 -12.32 2.86 -11.94
CA VAL A 101 -12.60 2.97 -10.50
C VAL A 101 -13.01 1.61 -9.96
N VAL A 102 -12.21 1.09 -9.03
CA VAL A 102 -12.49 -0.16 -8.30
C VAL A 102 -13.22 0.19 -7.01
N ARG A 103 -14.46 -0.27 -6.90
CA ARG A 103 -15.34 -0.10 -5.74
C ARG A 103 -15.37 -1.38 -4.92
N GLY A 104 -14.70 -1.38 -3.77
CA GLY A 104 -14.77 -2.49 -2.82
C GLY A 104 -15.92 -2.33 -1.84
N ASP A 105 -16.53 -3.45 -1.44
CA ASP A 105 -17.41 -3.49 -0.27
C ASP A 105 -16.60 -3.30 1.03
N ALA A 106 -17.12 -2.53 1.99
CA ALA A 106 -16.46 -2.26 3.26
C ALA A 106 -16.35 -3.50 4.16
N ASP A 107 -17.33 -4.41 4.07
CA ASP A 107 -17.37 -5.65 4.85
C ASP A 107 -16.74 -6.84 4.08
N GLY A 108 -16.18 -6.56 2.90
CA GLY A 108 -15.59 -7.54 1.99
C GLY A 108 -14.12 -7.87 2.28
N PRO A 109 -13.63 -9.07 1.93
CA PRO A 109 -12.22 -9.40 2.01
C PRO A 109 -11.38 -8.47 1.11
N LEU A 110 -10.40 -7.79 1.69
CA LEU A 110 -9.47 -6.92 0.95
C LEU A 110 -8.73 -7.69 -0.17
N GLN A 111 -8.51 -8.99 0.01
CA GLN A 111 -7.91 -9.87 -0.98
C GLN A 111 -8.64 -9.84 -2.33
N ASN A 112 -9.97 -9.75 -2.33
CA ASN A 112 -10.76 -9.72 -3.56
C ASN A 112 -10.51 -8.42 -4.33
N VAL A 113 -10.45 -7.29 -3.62
CA VAL A 113 -10.12 -5.99 -4.21
C VAL A 113 -8.68 -5.97 -4.74
N ALA A 114 -7.73 -6.54 -3.99
CA ALA A 114 -6.33 -6.65 -4.42
C ALA A 114 -6.17 -7.50 -5.70
N ALA A 115 -6.93 -8.59 -5.82
CA ALA A 115 -6.93 -9.42 -7.02
C ALA A 115 -7.43 -8.65 -8.25
N VAL A 116 -8.49 -7.85 -8.09
CA VAL A 116 -9.03 -6.98 -9.15
C VAL A 116 -8.05 -5.86 -9.53
N LEU A 117 -7.39 -5.23 -8.56
CA LEU A 117 -6.36 -4.23 -8.83
C LEU A 117 -5.20 -4.82 -9.62
N THR A 118 -4.80 -6.05 -9.30
CA THR A 118 -3.77 -6.78 -10.05
C THR A 118 -4.22 -7.05 -11.48
N ALA A 119 -5.47 -7.45 -11.69
CA ALA A 119 -6.06 -7.63 -13.03
C ALA A 119 -6.04 -6.33 -13.85
N CYS A 120 -6.42 -5.19 -13.24
CA CYS A 120 -6.36 -3.88 -13.89
C CYS A 120 -4.93 -3.50 -14.30
N ARG A 121 -3.94 -3.76 -13.43
CA ARG A 121 -2.52 -3.52 -13.73
C ARG A 121 -2.01 -4.44 -14.85
N GLN A 122 -2.42 -5.71 -14.88
CA GLN A 122 -2.08 -6.66 -15.96
C GLN A 122 -2.72 -6.29 -17.30
N ALA A 123 -3.87 -5.61 -17.28
CA ALA A 123 -4.47 -5.02 -18.47
C ALA A 123 -3.73 -3.75 -18.94
N GLY A 124 -2.82 -3.22 -18.12
CA GLY A 124 -2.02 -2.02 -18.42
C GLY A 124 -2.80 -0.73 -18.27
N VAL A 125 -3.77 -0.70 -17.34
CA VAL A 125 -4.49 0.52 -16.95
C VAL A 125 -3.56 1.38 -16.08
N ALA A 126 -3.31 2.62 -16.51
CA ALA A 126 -2.40 3.53 -15.83
C ALA A 126 -3.06 4.28 -14.66
N ASP A 127 -4.34 4.63 -14.80
CA ASP A 127 -5.11 5.39 -13.82
C ASP A 127 -6.20 4.49 -13.21
N VAL A 128 -5.92 4.01 -11.99
CA VAL A 128 -6.83 3.16 -11.21
C VAL A 128 -7.17 3.87 -9.90
N GLY A 129 -8.41 4.33 -9.78
CA GLY A 129 -8.96 4.86 -8.55
C GLY A 129 -9.56 3.75 -7.68
N ILE A 130 -9.42 3.87 -6.36
CA ILE A 130 -10.06 2.97 -5.39
C ILE A 130 -11.11 3.76 -4.62
N SER A 131 -12.27 3.15 -4.41
CA SER A 131 -13.32 3.69 -3.54
C SER A 131 -13.92 2.57 -2.73
N VAL A 132 -14.33 2.86 -1.50
CA VAL A 132 -15.03 1.89 -0.65
C VAL A 132 -16.49 2.27 -0.62
N ARG A 133 -17.37 1.32 -0.92
CA ARG A 133 -18.81 1.47 -0.72
C ARG A 133 -19.11 1.12 0.74
N GLY A 134 -18.84 2.08 1.62
CA GLY A 134 -19.34 2.03 3.00
C GLY A 134 -20.83 2.34 2.98
N GLY A 135 -21.64 1.53 3.66
CA GLY A 135 -23.03 1.86 3.92
C GLY A 135 -23.08 3.26 4.55
N VAL A 136 -23.64 4.21 3.80
CA VAL A 136 -23.95 5.54 4.32
C VAL A 136 -24.93 5.28 5.47
N LYS A 137 -24.43 5.37 6.71
CA LYS A 137 -25.32 5.57 7.86
C LYS A 137 -25.86 6.99 7.71
N GLU A 138 -27.00 7.10 7.04
CA GLU A 138 -27.90 8.24 7.21
C GLU A 138 -28.13 8.38 8.73
N ARG A 139 -27.75 9.54 9.26
CA ARG A 139 -28.17 10.01 10.57
C ARG A 139 -29.18 11.11 10.36
#